data_AF-A0A7C6GHM4-F1
#
_entry.id   AF-A0A7C6GHM4-F1
#
_cell.length_a   1.000
_cell.length_b   1.000
_cell.length_c   1.000
_cell.angle_alpha   90.00
_cell.angle_beta   90.00
_cell.angle_gamma   90.00
#
_symmetry.space_group_name_H-M   'P 1'
#
loop_
_entity.id
_entity.type
_entity.pdbx_description
1 polymer ?
#
loop_
_entity_poly.entity_id
_entity_poly.type
_entity_poly.pdbx_seq_one_letter_code
_entity_poly.pdbx_strand_id
1 'polypeptide(L)'
;MNNFRIIFTKLLLMFTVILILLLTSCFNRGGPIYIDSILVYENDELLTGTYQYHDGEKWQEYNLKKKTKEKIYYRVPVKGEEIKVVFNIYAPNTIIKEVKIVTNIDLDFWSNETVFIEDDIEQEESIFACSYEFVYEGEFNAITITGFATSNGLKYMGAKGKESNFVLWGVSFNKNEE
;
A
#
# COMPACT_ATOMS: atom_id res chain seq x y z
N MET A 1 -10.39 -41.53 -44.61
CA MET A 1 -10.17 -41.51 -43.15
C MET A 1 -8.98 -40.65 -42.69
N ASN A 2 -7.86 -40.55 -43.44
CA ASN A 2 -6.69 -39.77 -43.00
C ASN A 2 -6.91 -38.25 -42.91
N ASN A 3 -7.64 -37.64 -43.84
CA ASN A 3 -7.89 -36.18 -43.83
C ASN A 3 -8.71 -35.72 -42.61
N PHE A 4 -9.65 -36.54 -42.14
CA PHE A 4 -10.49 -36.21 -40.99
C PHE A 4 -9.66 -36.21 -39.69
N ARG A 5 -8.75 -37.18 -39.53
CA ARG A 5 -7.81 -37.21 -38.39
C ARG A 5 -6.91 -35.97 -38.38
N ILE A 6 -6.35 -35.58 -39.53
CA ILE A 6 -5.45 -34.42 -39.62
C ILE A 6 -6.18 -33.12 -39.27
N ILE A 7 -7.41 -32.93 -39.76
CA ILE A 7 -8.23 -31.75 -39.45
C ILE A 7 -8.56 -31.71 -37.96
N PHE A 8 -8.97 -32.84 -37.38
CA PHE A 8 -9.30 -32.94 -35.96
C PHE A 8 -8.09 -32.63 -35.05
N THR A 9 -6.91 -33.17 -35.37
CA THR A 9 -5.69 -32.89 -34.60
C THR A 9 -5.29 -31.42 -34.66
N LYS A 10 -5.42 -30.75 -35.82
CA LYS A 10 -5.14 -29.31 -35.96
C LYS A 10 -6.11 -28.45 -35.14
N LEU A 11 -7.41 -28.80 -35.15
CA LEU A 11 -8.43 -28.11 -34.36
C LEU A 11 -8.19 -28.26 -32.85
N LEU A 12 -7.83 -29.47 -32.41
CA LEU A 12 -7.50 -29.75 -31.01
C LEU A 12 -6.28 -28.94 -30.55
N LEU A 13 -5.26 -28.84 -31.40
CA LEU A 13 -4.04 -28.06 -31.13
C LEU A 13 -4.33 -26.56 -31.04
N MET A 14 -5.15 -26.03 -31.95
CA MET A 14 -5.57 -24.63 -31.92
C MET A 14 -6.36 -24.31 -30.66
N PHE A 15 -7.26 -25.20 -30.25
CA PHE A 15 -8.04 -25.05 -29.02
C PHE A 15 -7.16 -25.09 -27.77
N THR A 16 -6.15 -25.97 -27.72
CA THR A 16 -5.21 -26.02 -26.59
C THR A 16 -4.35 -24.76 -26.50
N VAL A 17 -3.85 -24.23 -27.63
CA VAL A 17 -3.09 -22.97 -27.63
C VAL A 17 -3.96 -21.79 -27.16
N ILE A 18 -5.21 -21.69 -27.63
CA ILE A 18 -6.14 -20.64 -27.18
C ILE A 18 -6.45 -20.80 -25.68
N LEU A 19 -6.66 -22.03 -25.20
CA LEU A 19 -6.92 -22.30 -23.79
C LEU A 19 -5.71 -21.93 -22.91
N ILE A 20 -4.48 -22.23 -23.34
CA ILE A 20 -3.26 -21.84 -22.64
C ILE A 20 -3.13 -20.31 -22.59
N LEU A 21 -3.37 -19.62 -23.71
CA LEU A 21 -3.34 -18.15 -23.76
C LEU A 21 -4.42 -17.54 -22.82
N LEU A 22 -5.63 -18.07 -22.82
CA LEU A 22 -6.70 -17.64 -21.90
C LEU A 22 -6.35 -17.91 -20.43
N LEU A 23 -5.72 -19.05 -20.11
CA LEU A 23 -5.29 -19.36 -18.75
C LEU A 23 -4.17 -18.41 -18.28
N THR A 24 -3.16 -18.13 -19.12
CA THR A 24 -2.07 -17.19 -18.77
C THR A 24 -2.55 -15.76 -18.55
N SER A 25 -3.58 -15.30 -19.28
CA SER A 25 -4.17 -13.96 -19.07
C SER A 25 -4.99 -13.83 -17.78
N CYS A 26 -5.45 -14.93 -17.18
CA CYS A 26 -6.11 -14.93 -15.87
C CYS A 26 -5.12 -14.85 -14.70
N PHE A 27 -3.89 -15.36 -14.85
CA PHE A 27 -2.86 -15.30 -13.79
C PHE A 27 -2.33 -13.89 -13.53
N ASN A 28 -2.45 -12.97 -14.50
CA ASN A 28 -1.77 -11.68 -14.45
C ASN A 28 -2.65 -10.49 -14.04
N ARG A 29 -3.77 -10.71 -13.34
CA ARG A 29 -4.69 -9.62 -12.93
C ARG A 29 -4.13 -8.73 -11.79
N GLY A 30 -2.96 -9.05 -11.26
CA GLY A 30 -2.37 -8.39 -10.10
C GLY A 30 -3.12 -8.78 -8.82
N GLY A 31 -2.36 -9.12 -7.78
CA GLY A 31 -2.92 -9.39 -6.45
C GLY A 31 -3.43 -8.10 -5.78
N PRO A 32 -4.03 -8.20 -4.59
CA PRO A 32 -4.29 -7.02 -3.77
C PRO A 32 -2.96 -6.32 -3.45
N ILE A 33 -2.99 -4.99 -3.42
CA ILE A 33 -1.87 -4.17 -2.95
C ILE A 33 -2.35 -3.39 -1.73
N TYR A 34 -1.61 -3.48 -0.64
CA TYR A 34 -1.96 -2.80 0.61
C TYR A 34 -0.73 -2.57 1.48
N ILE A 35 -0.83 -1.62 2.39
CA ILE A 35 0.16 -1.44 3.45
C ILE A 35 -0.03 -2.58 4.45
N ASP A 36 0.96 -3.45 4.55
CA ASP A 36 0.99 -4.51 5.56
C ASP A 36 1.33 -3.92 6.93
N SER A 37 2.39 -3.11 7.01
CA SER A 37 2.80 -2.44 8.24
C SER A 37 3.50 -1.13 7.95
N ILE A 38 3.56 -0.28 8.97
CA ILE A 38 4.30 0.99 8.96
C ILE A 38 5.24 0.95 10.16
N LEU A 39 6.51 1.25 9.92
CA LEU A 39 7.51 1.44 10.96
C LEU A 39 7.91 2.91 10.95
N VAL A 40 8.07 3.50 12.12
CA VAL A 40 8.46 4.91 12.27
C VAL A 40 9.65 4.95 13.20
N TYR A 41 10.72 5.57 12.75
CA TYR A 41 11.95 5.76 13.51
C TYR A 41 12.17 7.25 13.77
N GLU A 42 12.63 7.59 14.97
CA GLU A 42 13.11 8.92 15.35
C GLU A 42 14.57 8.77 15.76
N ASN A 43 15.50 9.41 15.04
CA ASN A 43 16.95 9.22 15.19
C ASN A 43 17.37 7.73 15.28
N ASP A 44 16.93 6.92 14.31
CA ASP A 44 17.15 5.47 14.26
C ASP A 44 16.49 4.63 15.38
N GLU A 45 15.73 5.24 16.30
CA GLU A 45 14.98 4.52 17.33
C GLU A 45 13.54 4.23 16.88
N LEU A 46 13.12 2.96 16.92
CA LEU A 46 11.77 2.56 16.55
C LEU A 46 10.73 3.08 17.56
N LEU A 47 9.79 3.87 17.07
CA LEU A 47 8.68 4.41 17.84
C LEU A 47 7.45 3.49 17.83
N THR A 48 6.73 3.48 18.94
CA THR A 48 5.47 2.75 19.09
C THR A 48 4.28 3.70 19.00
N GLY A 49 3.33 3.36 18.13
CA GLY A 49 2.09 4.08 17.93
C GLY A 49 0.87 3.18 18.11
N THR A 50 -0.30 3.73 17.76
CA THR A 50 -1.59 3.03 17.82
C THR A 50 -2.37 3.21 16.54
N TYR A 51 -3.21 2.24 16.19
CA TYR A 51 -4.11 2.38 15.05
C TYR A 51 -5.30 3.25 15.43
N GLN A 52 -5.51 4.35 14.72
CA GLN A 52 -6.59 5.30 14.98
C GLN A 52 -7.30 5.73 13.69
N TYR A 53 -8.52 6.24 13.80
CA TYR A 53 -9.21 6.93 12.71
C TYR A 53 -9.72 8.28 13.18
N HIS A 54 -9.85 9.23 12.26
CA HIS A 54 -10.45 10.53 12.56
C HIS A 54 -11.94 10.49 12.19
N ASP A 55 -12.83 10.82 13.13
CA ASP A 55 -14.28 10.81 12.91
C ASP A 55 -14.83 12.10 12.28
N GLY A 56 -13.96 13.10 12.08
CA GLY A 56 -14.30 14.45 11.62
C GLY A 56 -14.13 15.52 12.68
N GLU A 57 -14.13 15.14 13.97
CA GLU A 57 -13.91 16.05 15.09
C GLU A 57 -12.67 15.67 15.91
N LYS A 58 -12.40 14.38 16.06
CA LYS A 58 -11.28 13.87 16.86
C LYS A 58 -10.77 12.52 16.38
N TRP A 59 -9.57 12.20 16.86
CA TRP A 59 -8.99 10.87 16.71
C TRP A 59 -9.62 9.86 17.67
N GLN A 60 -9.93 8.67 17.15
CA GLN A 60 -10.48 7.54 17.90
C GLN A 60 -9.61 6.29 17.71
N GLU A 61 -9.35 5.58 18.80
CA GLU A 61 -8.61 4.32 18.75
C GLU A 61 -9.40 3.22 18.01
N TYR A 62 -8.73 2.51 17.11
CA TYR A 62 -9.31 1.43 16.36
C TYR A 62 -9.14 0.08 17.07
N ASN A 63 -10.25 -0.58 17.37
CA ASN A 63 -10.26 -1.95 17.86
C ASN A 63 -10.15 -2.94 16.69
N LEU A 64 -9.04 -3.68 16.62
CA LEU A 64 -8.69 -4.66 15.56
C LEU A 64 -9.78 -5.71 15.27
N LYS A 65 -10.71 -5.95 16.20
CA LYS A 65 -11.81 -6.91 16.04
C LYS A 65 -13.02 -6.37 15.28
N LYS A 66 -13.12 -5.05 15.06
CA LYS A 66 -14.30 -4.41 14.45
C LYS A 66 -14.08 -4.15 12.96
N LYS A 67 -14.98 -4.64 12.09
CA LYS A 67 -15.00 -4.24 10.67
C LYS A 67 -15.36 -2.76 10.55
N THR A 68 -14.57 -2.02 9.78
CA THR A 68 -14.79 -0.60 9.54
C THR A 68 -14.49 -0.22 8.09
N LYS A 69 -15.17 0.83 7.62
CA LYS A 69 -14.85 1.50 6.35
C LYS A 69 -13.99 2.74 6.57
N GLU A 70 -13.73 3.10 7.83
CA GLU A 70 -12.90 4.25 8.16
C GLU A 70 -11.47 4.05 7.68
N LYS A 71 -10.84 5.18 7.33
CA LYS A 71 -9.43 5.25 6.99
C LYS A 71 -8.62 5.17 8.28
N ILE A 72 -7.88 4.08 8.46
CA ILE A 72 -7.06 3.89 9.66
C ILE A 72 -5.67 4.46 9.41
N TYR A 73 -5.12 5.17 10.39
CA TYR A 73 -3.75 5.67 10.41
C TYR A 73 -3.00 5.06 11.59
N TYR A 74 -1.71 4.81 11.40
CA TYR A 74 -0.80 4.52 12.51
C TYR A 74 -0.39 5.86 13.13
N ARG A 75 -0.85 6.15 14.36
CA ARG A 75 -0.61 7.42 15.02
C ARG A 75 0.56 7.30 16.01
N VAL A 76 1.60 8.11 15.84
CA VAL A 76 2.89 7.98 16.54
C VAL A 76 3.28 9.30 17.21
N PRO A 77 3.64 9.29 18.51
CA PRO A 77 4.13 10.47 19.19
C PRO A 77 5.58 10.77 18.78
N VAL A 78 5.85 12.02 18.38
CA VAL A 78 7.19 12.48 17.95
C VAL A 78 7.56 13.78 18.64
N LYS A 79 8.87 14.04 18.77
CA LYS A 79 9.41 15.22 19.48
C LYS A 79 10.00 16.29 18.56
N GLY A 80 10.14 16.01 17.26
CA GLY A 80 10.61 16.98 16.27
C GLY A 80 12.08 16.84 15.96
N GLU A 81 12.45 15.66 15.44
CA GLU A 81 13.81 15.29 15.09
C GLU A 81 13.81 14.63 13.71
N GLU A 82 14.88 13.89 13.36
CA GLU A 82 14.98 13.17 12.10
C GLU A 82 14.04 11.94 12.14
N ILE A 83 13.03 11.96 11.28
CA ILE A 83 12.02 10.92 11.18
C ILE A 83 12.23 10.10 9.91
N LYS A 84 12.23 8.78 10.06
CA LYS A 84 12.16 7.81 8.96
C LYS A 84 10.88 7.02 9.05
N VAL A 85 10.08 7.06 7.99
CA VAL A 85 8.88 6.21 7.88
C VAL A 85 9.12 5.14 6.84
N VAL A 86 8.95 3.87 7.23
CA VAL A 86 9.04 2.72 6.34
C VAL A 86 7.66 2.13 6.14
N PHE A 87 7.17 2.19 4.91
CA PHE A 87 5.93 1.55 4.49
C PHE A 87 6.23 0.17 3.92
N ASN A 88 5.79 -0.89 4.61
CA ASN A 88 5.87 -2.25 4.10
C ASN A 88 4.61 -2.58 3.32
N ILE A 89 4.72 -2.71 2.00
CA ILE A 89 3.60 -2.87 1.08
C ILE A 89 3.58 -4.31 0.56
N TYR A 90 2.47 -5.01 0.76
CA TYR A 90 2.26 -6.33 0.19
C TYR A 90 1.76 -6.22 -1.25
N ALA A 91 2.48 -6.84 -2.18
CA ALA A 91 2.19 -6.84 -3.62
C ALA A 91 2.68 -8.16 -4.27
N PRO A 92 1.97 -9.28 -4.10
CA PRO A 92 2.50 -10.64 -4.36
C PRO A 92 2.62 -11.03 -5.84
N ASN A 93 1.99 -10.30 -6.75
CA ASN A 93 1.97 -10.64 -8.18
C ASN A 93 2.25 -9.41 -9.05
N THR A 94 3.03 -8.46 -8.54
CA THR A 94 3.38 -7.25 -9.28
C THR A 94 4.64 -6.63 -8.69
N ILE A 95 5.32 -5.80 -9.49
CA ILE A 95 6.44 -4.99 -9.03
C ILE A 95 5.93 -3.58 -8.77
N ILE A 96 6.27 -3.01 -7.61
CA ILE A 96 6.06 -1.58 -7.32
C ILE A 96 7.25 -0.82 -7.90
N LYS A 97 6.95 0.20 -8.72
CA LYS A 97 7.95 1.07 -9.34
C LYS A 97 8.02 2.44 -8.67
N GLU A 98 6.88 2.91 -8.18
CA GLU A 98 6.73 4.21 -7.55
C GLU A 98 5.61 4.13 -6.53
N VAL A 99 5.82 4.74 -5.37
CA VAL A 99 4.78 4.96 -4.36
C VAL A 99 4.47 6.45 -4.28
N LYS A 100 3.20 6.79 -4.48
CA LYS A 100 2.72 8.17 -4.32
C LYS A 100 2.20 8.37 -2.91
N ILE A 101 2.90 9.20 -2.15
CA ILE A 101 2.46 9.66 -0.84
C ILE A 101 1.94 11.10 -0.92
N VAL A 102 1.06 11.45 0.01
CA VAL A 102 0.56 12.80 0.20
C VAL A 102 0.75 13.19 1.67
N THR A 103 1.44 14.30 1.91
CA THR A 103 1.60 14.90 3.23
C THR A 103 0.55 16.00 3.43
N ASN A 104 0.04 16.16 4.64
CA ASN A 104 -0.91 17.23 5.00
C ASN A 104 -0.93 17.52 6.51
N ILE A 105 -1.57 18.63 6.86
CA ILE A 105 -1.87 19.05 8.23
C ILE A 105 -3.29 18.57 8.58
N ASP A 106 -3.43 17.75 9.60
CA ASP A 106 -4.69 17.26 10.18
C ASP A 106 -5.69 16.72 9.16
N LEU A 107 -5.21 16.00 8.14
CA LEU A 107 -6.03 15.48 7.04
C LEU A 107 -6.73 16.56 6.20
N ASP A 108 -6.28 17.81 6.28
CA ASP A 108 -6.77 18.93 5.48
C ASP A 108 -6.31 18.82 4.02
N PHE A 109 -7.27 18.68 3.12
CA PHE A 109 -7.03 18.56 1.69
C PHE A 109 -6.31 19.78 1.08
N TRP A 110 -6.50 20.98 1.64
CA TRP A 110 -5.91 22.20 1.09
C TRP A 110 -4.41 22.32 1.37
N SER A 111 -3.91 21.57 2.34
CA SER A 111 -2.50 21.51 2.73
C SER A 111 -1.71 20.38 2.06
N ASN A 112 -2.33 19.67 1.10
CA ASN A 112 -1.72 18.51 0.49
C ASN A 112 -0.47 18.85 -0.32
N GLU A 113 0.64 18.20 0.02
CA GLU A 113 1.81 18.10 -0.85
C GLU A 113 2.00 16.65 -1.31
N THR A 114 2.43 16.46 -2.55
CA THR A 114 2.63 15.13 -3.14
C THR A 114 4.10 14.82 -3.23
N VAL A 115 4.48 13.62 -2.78
CA VAL A 115 5.84 13.09 -2.93
C VAL A 115 5.76 11.72 -3.62
N PHE A 116 6.73 11.47 -4.49
CA PHE A 116 6.90 10.21 -5.20
C PHE A 116 8.17 9.53 -4.71
N ILE A 117 8.05 8.27 -4.26
CA ILE A 117 9.18 7.43 -3.83
C ILE A 117 9.45 6.46 -4.98
N GLU A 118 10.60 6.58 -5.64
CA GLU A 118 11.00 5.75 -6.79
C GLU A 118 12.24 4.90 -6.50
N ASP A 119 13.29 5.51 -5.93
CA ASP A 119 14.61 4.87 -5.78
C ASP A 119 14.76 4.06 -4.47
N ASP A 120 13.94 4.35 -3.46
CA ASP A 120 14.04 3.76 -2.11
C ASP A 120 13.02 2.62 -1.89
N ILE A 121 12.88 1.74 -2.88
CA ILE A 121 11.97 0.60 -2.85
C ILE A 121 12.77 -0.71 -2.83
N GLU A 122 12.81 -1.36 -1.67
CA GLU A 122 13.44 -2.66 -1.49
C GLU A 122 12.39 -3.78 -1.54
N GLN A 123 12.66 -4.84 -2.31
CA GLN A 123 11.73 -5.97 -2.45
C GLN A 123 12.26 -7.22 -1.74
N GLU A 124 11.45 -7.79 -0.84
CA GLU A 124 11.64 -9.11 -0.26
C GLU A 124 10.39 -9.96 -0.51
N GLU A 125 10.51 -10.99 -1.35
CA GLU A 125 9.39 -11.82 -1.81
C GLU A 125 8.22 -10.98 -2.36
N SER A 126 7.13 -10.91 -1.59
CA SER A 126 5.89 -10.21 -1.90
C SER A 126 5.74 -8.88 -1.16
N ILE A 127 6.72 -8.48 -0.35
CA ILE A 127 6.73 -7.25 0.44
C ILE A 127 7.72 -6.27 -0.20
N PHE A 128 7.31 -5.01 -0.30
CA PHE A 128 8.12 -3.89 -0.75
C PHE A 128 8.25 -2.90 0.39
N ALA A 129 9.46 -2.65 0.88
CA ALA A 129 9.75 -1.62 1.87
C ALA A 129 10.06 -0.31 1.15
N CYS A 130 9.29 0.74 1.45
CA CYS A 130 9.47 2.07 0.88
C CYS A 130 9.72 3.07 2.00
N SER A 131 10.83 3.80 1.95
CA SER A 131 11.20 4.74 3.01
C SER A 131 10.94 6.19 2.62
N TYR A 132 10.57 7.01 3.60
CA TYR A 132 10.51 8.47 3.46
C TYR A 132 11.12 9.11 4.71
N GLU A 133 12.15 9.92 4.51
CA GLU A 133 12.97 10.54 5.55
C GLU A 133 12.80 12.06 5.51
N PHE A 134 12.60 12.68 6.67
CA PHE A 134 12.41 14.13 6.80
C PHE A 134 12.73 14.59 8.22
N VAL A 135 13.02 15.87 8.39
CA VAL A 135 13.09 16.52 9.71
C VAL A 135 11.69 16.99 10.07
N TYR A 136 11.18 16.62 11.24
CA TYR A 136 9.83 17.02 11.65
C TYR A 136 9.85 18.38 12.36
N GLU A 137 9.56 19.46 11.65
CA GLU A 137 9.39 20.80 12.26
C GLU A 137 7.92 21.19 12.44
N GLY A 138 6.99 20.34 11.99
CA GLY A 138 5.55 20.47 12.16
C GLY A 138 4.81 21.07 10.95
N GLU A 139 5.44 21.07 9.78
CA GLU A 139 4.88 21.58 8.52
C GLU A 139 3.74 20.71 7.98
N PHE A 140 3.74 19.43 8.33
CA PHE A 140 2.65 18.49 8.12
C PHE A 140 2.63 17.52 9.30
N ASN A 141 1.52 16.83 9.54
CA ASN A 141 1.42 15.83 10.62
C ASN A 141 0.72 14.54 10.20
N ALA A 142 0.47 14.35 8.90
CA ALA A 142 -0.01 13.10 8.36
C ALA A 142 0.60 12.82 6.99
N ILE A 143 0.86 11.54 6.74
CA ILE A 143 1.31 11.00 5.45
C ILE A 143 0.32 9.93 5.05
N THR A 144 -0.20 10.03 3.84
CA THR A 144 -1.17 9.09 3.25
C THR A 144 -0.59 8.46 2.00
N ILE A 145 -0.68 7.14 1.85
CA ILE A 145 -0.39 6.50 0.57
C ILE A 145 -1.63 6.55 -0.32
N THR A 146 -1.52 7.19 -1.47
CA THR A 146 -2.67 7.44 -2.36
C THR A 146 -2.70 6.55 -3.59
N GLY A 147 -1.57 5.95 -3.96
CA GLY A 147 -1.50 5.04 -5.09
C GLY A 147 -0.12 4.43 -5.30
N PHE A 148 -0.09 3.40 -6.13
CA PHE A 148 1.10 2.65 -6.49
C PHE A 148 1.20 2.61 -8.01
N ALA A 149 2.33 3.06 -8.58
CA ALA A 149 2.65 2.74 -9.95
C ALA A 149 3.32 1.36 -9.97
N THR A 150 2.76 0.45 -10.75
CA THR A 150 3.25 -0.93 -10.82
C THR A 150 3.64 -1.32 -12.23
N SER A 151 4.32 -2.46 -12.39
CA SER A 151 4.56 -3.07 -13.70
C SER A 151 3.28 -3.32 -14.51
N ASN A 152 2.13 -3.40 -13.85
CA ASN A 152 0.82 -3.66 -14.45
C ASN A 152 -0.09 -2.41 -14.50
N GLY A 153 0.48 -1.21 -14.37
CA GLY A 153 -0.24 0.07 -14.36
C GLY A 153 -0.50 0.61 -12.95
N LEU A 154 -1.37 1.62 -12.85
CA LEU A 154 -1.73 2.24 -11.58
C LEU A 154 -2.65 1.32 -10.77
N LYS A 155 -2.34 1.18 -9.48
CA LYS A 155 -3.11 0.38 -8.53
C LYS A 155 -3.44 1.22 -7.29
N TYR A 156 -4.62 0.98 -6.73
CA TYR A 156 -5.11 1.64 -5.54
C TYR A 156 -5.07 0.71 -4.33
N MET A 157 -5.04 1.32 -3.15
CA MET A 157 -4.91 0.64 -1.88
C MET A 157 -6.11 -0.24 -1.55
N GLY A 158 -5.85 -1.50 -1.21
CA GLY A 158 -6.81 -2.47 -0.72
C GLY A 158 -6.73 -2.67 0.79
N ALA A 159 -7.64 -3.48 1.33
CA ALA A 159 -7.55 -3.95 2.71
C ALA A 159 -6.40 -4.98 2.86
N LYS A 160 -5.88 -5.15 4.08
CA LYS A 160 -4.74 -6.01 4.45
C LYS A 160 -4.93 -7.53 4.17
N GLY A 161 -5.95 -7.92 3.40
CA GLY A 161 -6.32 -9.29 3.10
C GLY A 161 -7.83 -9.48 2.97
N LYS A 162 -8.27 -10.69 2.59
CA LYS A 162 -9.70 -11.03 2.46
C LYS A 162 -10.47 -10.98 3.78
N GLU A 163 -9.79 -11.21 4.89
CA GLU A 163 -10.37 -11.20 6.24
C GLU A 163 -10.05 -9.93 7.03
N SER A 164 -9.26 -9.02 6.47
CA SER A 164 -8.88 -7.79 7.15
C SER A 164 -10.07 -6.86 7.31
N ASN A 165 -10.15 -6.29 8.50
CA ASN A 165 -11.30 -5.50 8.94
C ASN A 165 -11.17 -4.00 8.62
N PHE A 166 -10.06 -3.57 8.01
CA PHE A 166 -9.74 -2.18 7.72
C PHE A 166 -8.70 -2.02 6.60
N VAL A 167 -8.54 -0.79 6.14
CA VAL A 167 -7.45 -0.33 5.26
C VAL A 167 -6.54 0.58 6.08
N LEU A 168 -5.24 0.28 6.13
CA LEU A 168 -4.25 1.18 6.69
C LEU A 168 -3.88 2.20 5.61
N TRP A 169 -4.18 3.48 5.86
CA TRP A 169 -4.02 4.56 4.89
C TRP A 169 -2.67 5.27 4.98
N GLY A 170 -2.04 5.24 6.14
CA GLY A 170 -0.77 5.92 6.36
C GLY A 170 -0.48 6.15 7.83
N VAL A 171 0.31 7.19 8.10
CA VAL A 171 0.80 7.55 9.43
C VAL A 171 0.34 8.97 9.79
N SER A 172 0.10 9.22 11.07
CA SER A 172 -0.10 10.56 11.61
C SER A 172 0.80 10.76 12.82
N PHE A 173 1.33 11.96 12.97
CA PHE A 173 2.22 12.35 14.04
C PHE A 173 1.45 13.23 15.03
N ASN A 174 1.41 12.83 16.28
CA ASN A 174 1.03 13.75 17.34
C ASN A 174 2.31 14.33 17.93
N LYS A 175 2.53 15.61 17.73
CA LYS A 175 3.42 16.34 18.63
C LYS A 175 2.78 16.23 20.01
N ASN A 176 3.52 15.69 20.98
CA ASN A 176 2.99 15.47 22.33
C ASN A 176 2.14 16.67 22.75
N GLU A 177 0.87 16.41 23.06
CA GLU A 177 0.08 17.27 23.93
C GLU A 177 0.78 17.20 25.29
N GLU A 178 1.81 18.03 25.50
CA GLU A 178 2.33 18.32 26.84
C GLU A 178 1.33 19.18 27.62
#